data_AF-A0A4Q7KJF5-F1
#
_entry.id   AF-A0A4Q7KJF5-F1
#
_cell.length_a   1.000
_cell.length_b   1.000
_cell.length_c   1.000
_cell.angle_alpha   90.00
_cell.angle_beta   90.00
_cell.angle_gamma   90.00
#
_symmetry.space_group_name_H-M   'P 1'
#
loop_
_entity.id
_entity.type
_entity.pdbx_description
1 polymer ?
#
loop_
_entity_poly.entity_id
_entity_poly.type
_entity_poly.pdbx_seq_one_letter_code
_entity_poly.pdbx_strand_id
1 'polypeptide(L)'
;MVAAIAASGFIALGQGTAAAVAECAYRPPDRTAQMTKSAIDARYSADSQLRALLGAPAGDEVGEGIRYRDYQRGRMYWASDTGARESHGAILEKYLSKGGHEAYGAPVTDECPSANSGRYNHFSGTSASGGTSIYWRADLGVKLVSGQVHWLWEHSDWERGTYGQPITDTLPTRDLNGEYNDFLGNDGAGASIYWTRFTGVHGVKGAIRDRWLAMDAEKSFLGYPTSDELDTTSGKRSNFQGGYVTWNRATGEVVARLWYRTRSTPAGVRTVDRCAARSRI
;
A
#
# COMPACT_ATOMS: atom_id res chain seq x y z
N MET A 1 -27.63 -21.61 31.22
CA MET A 1 -26.24 -21.33 31.66
C MET A 1 -25.50 -20.83 30.44
N VAL A 2 -25.39 -19.50 30.29
CA VAL A 2 -24.83 -18.85 29.10
C VAL A 2 -23.33 -18.68 29.34
N ALA A 3 -22.50 -19.25 28.46
CA ALA A 3 -21.06 -19.13 28.52
C ALA A 3 -20.63 -17.79 27.92
N ALA A 4 -19.92 -16.99 28.73
CA ALA A 4 -19.34 -15.72 28.32
C ALA A 4 -18.14 -15.95 27.38
N ILE A 5 -18.16 -15.30 26.22
CA ILE A 5 -17.02 -15.18 25.32
C ILE A 5 -16.16 -14.03 25.85
N ALA A 6 -14.94 -14.34 26.27
CA ALA A 6 -13.94 -13.34 26.62
C ALA A 6 -13.46 -12.62 25.34
N ALA A 7 -13.67 -11.30 25.28
CA ALA A 7 -13.07 -10.45 24.26
C ALA A 7 -11.57 -10.28 24.57
N SER A 8 -10.73 -10.88 23.74
CA SER A 8 -9.27 -10.75 23.81
C SER A 8 -8.78 -9.58 22.96
N GLY A 9 -7.99 -8.70 23.60
CA GLY A 9 -6.78 -8.12 23.02
C GLY A 9 -6.96 -6.94 22.06
N PHE A 10 -6.79 -5.72 22.59
CA PHE A 10 -6.33 -4.58 21.79
C PHE A 10 -4.99 -4.95 21.15
N ILE A 11 -4.94 -5.01 19.81
CA ILE A 11 -3.70 -5.13 19.06
C ILE A 11 -3.02 -3.76 19.06
N ALA A 12 -1.82 -3.70 19.63
CA ALA A 12 -0.96 -2.54 19.58
C ALA A 12 -0.62 -2.19 18.12
N LEU A 13 -0.75 -0.90 17.77
CA LEU A 13 -0.29 -0.35 16.51
C LEU A 13 1.20 -0.67 16.33
N GLY A 14 1.54 -1.34 15.24
CA GLY A 14 2.91 -1.68 14.87
C GLY A 14 3.77 -0.43 14.76
N GLN A 15 4.91 -0.43 15.45
CA GLN A 15 5.91 0.62 15.35
C GLN A 15 6.64 0.52 14.00
N GLY A 16 6.05 1.11 12.96
CA GLY A 16 6.83 1.55 11.80
C GLY A 16 7.96 2.46 12.29
N THR A 17 9.16 2.31 11.74
CA THR A 17 10.34 3.02 12.23
C THR A 17 10.08 4.54 12.23
N ALA A 18 10.20 5.14 13.42
CA ALA A 18 9.87 6.54 13.71
C ALA A 18 10.63 7.59 12.88
N ALA A 19 11.49 7.18 11.94
CA ALA A 19 12.40 8.05 11.20
C ALA A 19 11.81 8.63 9.90
N ALA A 20 10.84 7.98 9.25
CA ALA A 20 10.21 8.54 8.03
C ALA A 20 9.08 9.56 8.34
N VAL A 21 8.51 9.48 9.55
CA VAL A 21 7.38 10.31 10.02
C VAL A 21 7.82 11.65 10.62
N ALA A 22 9.12 11.86 10.84
CA ALA A 22 9.63 12.96 11.68
C ALA A 22 9.71 14.32 10.97
N GLU A 23 9.71 14.38 9.64
CA GLU A 23 10.06 15.61 8.90
C GLU A 23 8.85 16.51 8.57
N CYS A 24 7.62 16.02 8.79
CA CYS A 24 6.37 16.79 8.65
C CYS A 24 5.43 16.68 9.85
N ALA A 25 5.87 16.04 10.95
CA ALA A 25 5.04 15.89 12.13
C ALA A 25 4.89 17.24 12.83
N TYR A 26 3.88 18.02 12.43
CA TYR A 26 3.39 19.08 13.30
C TYR A 26 3.03 18.47 14.65
N ARG A 27 3.80 18.84 15.67
CA ARG A 27 3.55 18.52 17.07
C ARG A 27 2.56 19.56 17.59
N PRO A 28 1.34 19.17 17.99
CA PRO A 28 0.37 20.14 18.47
C PRO A 28 0.92 20.84 19.72
N PRO A 29 0.66 22.15 19.90
CA PRO A 29 0.98 22.84 21.15
C PRO A 29 0.25 22.18 22.32
N ASP A 30 0.84 22.30 23.53
CA ASP A 30 0.26 21.80 24.77
C ASP A 30 -1.20 22.28 24.93
N ARG A 31 -2.07 21.40 25.47
CA ARG A 31 -3.53 21.56 25.59
C ARG A 31 -4.01 22.73 26.45
N THR A 32 -3.13 23.62 26.88
CA THR A 32 -3.42 24.74 27.77
C THR A 32 -3.22 26.08 27.06
N ALA A 33 -3.92 26.28 25.93
CA ALA A 33 -4.20 27.64 25.42
C ALA A 33 -5.44 27.69 24.49
N GLN A 34 -6.42 28.51 24.89
CA GLN A 34 -7.52 29.12 24.11
C GLN A 34 -8.79 28.27 23.82
N MET A 35 -9.77 28.36 24.72
CA MET A 35 -11.12 27.80 24.60
C MET A 35 -12.07 28.53 23.62
N THR A 36 -11.59 29.10 22.51
CA THR A 36 -12.48 29.79 21.54
C THR A 36 -12.17 29.56 20.06
N LYS A 37 -11.13 28.78 19.72
CA LYS A 37 -10.77 28.46 18.34
C LYS A 37 -10.74 26.96 18.12
N SER A 38 -11.19 26.51 16.95
CA SER A 38 -10.99 25.12 16.55
C SER A 38 -9.50 24.81 16.40
N ALA A 39 -9.13 23.53 16.39
CA ALA A 39 -7.74 23.13 16.18
C ALA A 39 -7.22 23.53 14.78
N ILE A 40 -8.10 23.55 13.78
CA ILE A 40 -7.79 24.05 12.42
C ILE A 40 -7.50 25.55 12.48
N ASP A 41 -8.36 26.35 13.12
CA ASP A 41 -8.15 27.80 13.29
C ASP A 41 -6.87 28.12 14.09
N ALA A 42 -6.61 27.37 15.15
CA ALA A 42 -5.41 27.53 15.96
C ALA A 42 -4.14 27.28 15.11
N ARG A 43 -4.09 26.16 14.36
CA ARG A 43 -2.93 25.84 13.51
C ARG A 43 -2.77 26.84 12.36
N TYR A 44 -3.84 27.11 11.62
CA TYR A 44 -3.82 28.03 10.49
C TYR A 44 -3.39 29.45 10.90
N SER A 45 -3.84 29.95 12.05
CA SER A 45 -3.43 31.29 12.54
C SER A 45 -2.02 31.35 13.11
N ALA A 46 -1.46 30.24 13.59
CA ALA A 46 -0.10 30.18 14.09
C ALA A 46 0.96 30.02 12.97
N ASP A 47 0.61 29.38 11.85
CA ASP A 47 1.57 28.99 10.82
C ASP A 47 1.48 29.87 9.56
N SER A 48 2.44 30.80 9.41
CA SER A 48 2.48 31.70 8.25
C SER A 48 2.80 31.00 6.92
N GLN A 49 3.58 29.92 6.94
CA GLN A 49 3.90 29.15 5.74
C GLN A 49 2.68 28.39 5.26
N LEU A 50 1.90 27.81 6.18
CA LEU A 50 0.64 27.16 5.87
C LEU A 50 -0.39 28.13 5.28
N ARG A 51 -0.48 29.36 5.79
CA ARG A 51 -1.34 30.41 5.20
C ARG A 51 -0.89 30.78 3.79
N ALA A 52 0.41 30.92 3.57
CA ALA A 52 0.96 31.18 2.25
C ALA A 52 0.73 29.99 1.29
N LEU A 53 0.76 28.76 1.78
CA LEU A 53 0.51 27.55 1.00
C LEU A 53 -0.97 27.44 0.60
N LEU A 54 -1.88 27.43 1.57
CA LEU A 54 -3.30 27.14 1.37
C LEU A 54 -4.12 28.34 0.90
N GLY A 55 -3.67 29.57 1.16
CA GLY A 55 -4.44 30.77 0.91
C GLY A 55 -5.59 30.96 1.91
N ALA A 56 -6.50 31.89 1.62
CA ALA A 56 -7.60 32.21 2.53
C ALA A 56 -8.58 31.05 2.71
N PRO A 57 -9.27 30.96 3.87
CA PRO A 57 -10.40 30.04 4.04
C PRO A 57 -11.45 30.25 2.94
N ALA A 58 -11.96 29.15 2.39
CA ALA A 58 -12.97 29.13 1.33
C ALA A 58 -14.36 28.71 1.84
N GLY A 59 -14.50 28.46 3.15
CA GLY A 59 -15.76 28.11 3.80
C GLY A 59 -15.57 27.91 5.31
N ASP A 60 -16.65 27.55 5.99
CA ASP A 60 -16.63 27.22 7.41
C ASP A 60 -16.03 25.82 7.65
N GLU A 61 -15.63 25.54 8.90
CA GLU A 61 -15.28 24.18 9.30
C GLU A 61 -16.54 23.34 9.46
N VAL A 62 -16.54 22.13 8.90
CA VAL A 62 -17.68 21.20 8.89
C VAL A 62 -17.26 19.79 9.33
N GLY A 63 -18.23 18.97 9.76
CA GLY A 63 -18.04 17.58 10.22
C GLY A 63 -18.14 17.40 11.74
N GLU A 64 -18.38 16.17 12.21
CA GLU A 64 -18.53 15.85 13.64
C GLU A 64 -17.40 14.97 14.20
N GLY A 65 -16.92 13.98 13.42
CA GLY A 65 -15.76 13.15 13.78
C GLY A 65 -14.49 13.66 13.13
N ILE A 66 -14.37 13.42 11.82
CA ILE A 66 -13.38 14.09 10.98
C ILE A 66 -13.97 15.45 10.61
N ARG A 67 -13.32 16.51 11.08
CA ARG A 67 -13.66 17.89 10.73
C ARG A 67 -12.75 18.37 9.61
N TYR A 68 -13.24 19.23 8.74
CA TYR A 68 -12.40 19.83 7.72
C TYR A 68 -12.87 21.22 7.32
N ARG A 69 -11.95 21.98 6.72
CA ARG A 69 -12.24 23.27 6.10
C ARG A 69 -11.49 23.40 4.79
N ASP A 70 -12.20 23.85 3.77
CA ASP A 70 -11.62 24.21 2.48
C ASP A 70 -10.90 25.56 2.54
N TYR A 71 -9.79 25.63 1.81
CA TYR A 71 -9.00 26.82 1.56
C TYR A 71 -8.81 26.97 0.06
N GLN A 72 -8.40 28.16 -0.39
CA GLN A 72 -8.25 28.47 -1.82
C GLN A 72 -7.38 27.46 -2.60
N ARG A 73 -6.37 26.85 -1.96
CA ARG A 73 -5.40 25.94 -2.59
C ARG A 73 -5.26 24.60 -1.89
N GLY A 74 -6.15 24.25 -0.96
CA GLY A 74 -6.09 22.95 -0.29
C GLY A 74 -7.15 22.82 0.78
N ARG A 75 -7.01 21.81 1.63
CA ARG A 75 -7.97 21.52 2.69
C ARG A 75 -7.23 21.14 3.96
N MET A 76 -7.63 21.73 5.08
CA MET A 76 -7.22 21.24 6.38
C MET A 76 -8.26 20.29 6.94
N TYR A 77 -7.79 19.21 7.53
CA TYR A 77 -8.54 18.23 8.28
C TYR A 77 -8.15 18.29 9.74
N TRP A 78 -9.06 17.89 10.61
CA TRP A 78 -8.78 17.56 12.00
C TRP A 78 -9.49 16.25 12.36
N ALA A 79 -8.75 15.33 12.97
CA ALA A 79 -9.30 14.18 13.66
C ALA A 79 -8.66 14.06 15.05
N SER A 80 -9.33 13.37 15.98
CA SER A 80 -8.85 13.25 17.37
C SER A 80 -7.52 12.52 17.50
N ASP A 81 -7.23 11.61 16.56
CA ASP A 81 -6.05 10.76 16.51
C ASP A 81 -4.89 11.38 15.69
N THR A 82 -5.18 12.10 14.61
CA THR A 82 -4.16 12.70 13.74
C THR A 82 -3.89 14.18 14.00
N GLY A 83 -4.81 14.88 14.68
CA GLY A 83 -4.76 16.32 14.87
C GLY A 83 -5.05 17.09 13.58
N ALA A 84 -4.70 18.37 13.54
CA ALA A 84 -4.90 19.19 12.36
C ALA A 84 -3.83 18.87 11.31
N ARG A 85 -4.21 18.43 10.12
CA ARG A 85 -3.34 18.07 8.98
C ARG A 85 -3.84 18.70 7.69
N GLU A 86 -2.95 18.98 6.74
CA GLU A 86 -3.30 19.53 5.44
C GLU A 86 -3.09 18.53 4.30
N SER A 87 -3.88 18.67 3.25
CA SER A 87 -3.60 18.10 1.94
C SER A 87 -3.94 19.13 0.88
N HIS A 88 -3.16 19.18 -0.20
CA HIS A 88 -3.33 20.17 -1.27
C HIS A 88 -3.03 19.59 -2.65
N GLY A 89 -3.16 20.44 -3.67
CA GLY A 89 -2.79 20.13 -5.06
C GLY A 89 -3.36 18.82 -5.60
N ALA A 90 -2.57 18.14 -6.43
CA ALA A 90 -2.98 16.94 -7.15
C ALA A 90 -3.29 15.74 -6.22
N ILE A 91 -2.67 15.69 -5.03
CA ILE A 91 -2.95 14.65 -4.04
C ILE A 91 -4.34 14.84 -3.45
N LEU A 92 -4.68 16.07 -3.03
CA LEU A 92 -6.02 16.39 -2.54
C LEU A 92 -7.07 16.15 -3.62
N GLU A 93 -6.83 16.58 -4.86
CA GLU A 93 -7.75 16.36 -5.98
C GLU A 93 -8.05 14.88 -6.18
N LYS A 94 -7.01 14.03 -6.21
CA LYS A 94 -7.16 12.58 -6.30
C LYS A 94 -7.97 12.03 -5.14
N TYR A 95 -7.59 12.40 -3.92
CA TYR A 95 -8.22 11.96 -2.69
C TYR A 95 -9.73 12.27 -2.68
N LEU A 96 -10.11 13.51 -2.98
CA LEU A 96 -11.51 13.92 -3.06
C LEU A 96 -12.27 13.22 -4.20
N SER A 97 -11.64 13.03 -5.36
CA SER A 97 -12.26 12.32 -6.50
C SER A 97 -12.60 10.85 -6.20
N LYS A 98 -11.96 10.27 -5.18
CA LYS A 98 -12.17 8.89 -4.74
C LYS A 98 -13.08 8.79 -3.51
N GLY A 99 -13.68 9.91 -3.07
CA GLY A 99 -14.59 9.97 -1.92
C GLY A 99 -13.97 10.59 -0.66
N GLY A 100 -12.69 10.94 -0.68
CA GLY A 100 -12.01 11.64 0.40
C GLY A 100 -12.05 10.87 1.72
N HIS A 101 -12.30 11.60 2.81
CA HIS A 101 -12.23 11.08 4.17
C HIS A 101 -13.30 10.05 4.50
N GLU A 102 -14.44 10.09 3.80
CA GLU A 102 -15.48 9.06 3.95
C GLU A 102 -15.02 7.70 3.41
N ALA A 103 -14.14 7.69 2.41
CA ALA A 103 -13.61 6.47 1.82
C ALA A 103 -12.29 6.02 2.48
N TYR A 104 -11.39 6.96 2.79
CA TYR A 104 -10.01 6.67 3.16
C TYR A 104 -9.53 7.30 4.47
N GLY A 105 -10.44 7.85 5.30
CA GLY A 105 -10.10 8.40 6.61
C GLY A 105 -9.29 9.69 6.56
N ALA A 106 -8.97 10.29 7.71
CA ALA A 106 -8.29 11.58 7.76
C ALA A 106 -6.80 11.49 7.37
N PRO A 107 -6.19 12.59 6.86
CA PRO A 107 -4.74 12.64 6.70
C PRO A 107 -4.03 12.42 8.05
N VAL A 108 -2.99 11.59 8.02
CA VAL A 108 -2.08 11.32 9.15
C VAL A 108 -0.87 12.24 9.08
N THR A 109 -0.44 12.58 7.86
CA THR A 109 0.63 13.53 7.56
C THR A 109 0.06 14.76 6.87
N ASP A 110 0.81 15.86 6.90
CA ASP A 110 0.70 16.89 5.87
C ASP A 110 1.25 16.35 4.54
N GLU A 111 1.19 17.13 3.45
CA GLU A 111 1.82 16.73 2.20
C GLU A 111 3.35 16.83 2.32
N CYS A 112 4.04 15.68 2.29
CA CYS A 112 5.47 15.56 2.54
C CYS A 112 6.27 15.32 1.25
N PRO A 113 7.56 15.74 1.19
CA PRO A 113 8.46 15.28 0.13
C PRO A 113 8.69 13.77 0.23
N SER A 114 8.74 13.07 -0.91
CA SER A 114 9.16 11.67 -0.99
C SER A 114 10.61 11.54 -1.45
N ALA A 115 11.27 10.40 -1.18
CA ALA A 115 12.69 10.17 -1.47
C ALA A 115 13.08 10.32 -2.96
N ASN A 116 12.12 10.27 -3.88
CA ASN A 116 12.34 10.26 -5.32
C ASN A 116 11.73 11.50 -6.01
N SER A 117 11.96 12.68 -5.43
CA SER A 117 11.46 13.98 -5.94
C SER A 117 9.93 14.05 -6.08
N GLY A 118 9.21 13.25 -5.29
CA GLY A 118 7.76 13.22 -5.25
C GLY A 118 7.19 13.93 -4.02
N ARG A 119 5.88 13.76 -3.86
CA ARG A 119 5.11 14.19 -2.70
C ARG A 119 4.20 13.06 -2.24
N TYR A 120 3.80 13.04 -0.97
CA TYR A 120 2.79 12.09 -0.48
C TYR A 120 1.97 12.64 0.69
N ASN A 121 0.76 12.13 0.84
CA ASN A 121 0.03 12.12 2.11
C ASN A 121 -0.24 10.66 2.52
N HIS A 122 -0.13 10.37 3.81
CA HIS A 122 -0.70 9.16 4.42
C HIS A 122 -2.06 9.47 5.03
N PHE A 123 -2.96 8.51 5.00
CA PHE A 123 -4.33 8.61 5.51
C PHE A 123 -4.64 7.42 6.41
N SER A 124 -5.45 7.65 7.43
CA SER A 124 -5.76 6.66 8.46
C SER A 124 -6.50 5.44 7.92
N GLY A 125 -7.18 5.60 6.79
CA GLY A 125 -8.07 4.60 6.25
C GLY A 125 -9.43 4.57 6.94
N THR A 126 -10.31 3.73 6.38
CA THR A 126 -11.55 3.27 7.01
C THR A 126 -11.47 1.76 7.23
N SER A 127 -12.49 1.17 7.87
CA SER A 127 -12.62 -0.29 7.96
C SER A 127 -12.74 -0.96 6.58
N ALA A 128 -13.21 -0.24 5.56
CA ALA A 128 -13.32 -0.74 4.19
C ALA A 128 -12.01 -0.60 3.42
N SER A 129 -11.33 0.55 3.52
CA SER A 129 -10.12 0.81 2.72
C SER A 129 -8.84 0.30 3.36
N GLY A 130 -8.81 0.13 4.69
CA GLY A 130 -7.55 0.01 5.44
C GLY A 130 -6.65 1.23 5.27
N GLY A 131 -5.40 1.12 5.76
CA GLY A 131 -4.36 2.13 5.61
C GLY A 131 -4.21 2.57 4.16
N THR A 132 -4.01 3.86 3.93
CA THR A 132 -3.98 4.43 2.58
C THR A 132 -2.88 5.47 2.45
N SER A 133 -2.21 5.46 1.31
CA SER A 133 -1.22 6.46 0.92
C SER A 133 -1.51 6.94 -0.49
N ILE A 134 -1.36 8.25 -0.72
CA ILE A 134 -1.43 8.82 -2.06
C ILE A 134 -0.11 9.52 -2.34
N TYR A 135 0.54 9.09 -3.41
CA TYR A 135 1.84 9.58 -3.84
C TYR A 135 1.70 10.31 -5.18
N TRP A 136 2.47 11.37 -5.36
CA TRP A 136 2.61 12.10 -6.61
C TRP A 136 4.07 12.17 -7.04
N ARG A 137 4.33 11.97 -8.33
CA ARG A 137 5.62 12.26 -8.98
C ARG A 137 5.35 12.84 -10.36
N ALA A 138 6.15 13.79 -10.81
CA ALA A 138 5.90 14.52 -12.06
C ALA A 138 5.78 13.61 -13.31
N ASP A 139 6.57 12.54 -13.37
CA ASP A 139 6.60 11.56 -14.46
C ASP A 139 5.59 10.40 -14.28
N LEU A 140 5.12 10.12 -13.06
CA LEU A 140 4.17 9.04 -12.77
C LEU A 140 2.74 9.51 -12.52
N GLY A 141 2.54 10.80 -12.28
CA GLY A 141 1.27 11.37 -11.81
C GLY A 141 0.92 10.94 -10.37
N VAL A 142 -0.36 11.01 -10.03
CA VAL A 142 -0.88 10.66 -8.69
C VAL A 142 -1.31 9.19 -8.64
N LYS A 143 -0.91 8.47 -7.59
CA LYS A 143 -1.18 7.05 -7.38
C LYS A 143 -1.64 6.79 -5.94
N LEU A 144 -2.77 6.10 -5.83
CA LEU A 144 -3.34 5.69 -4.54
C LEU A 144 -3.00 4.23 -4.27
N VAL A 145 -2.49 3.95 -3.06
CA VAL A 145 -2.21 2.60 -2.55
C VAL A 145 -3.01 2.41 -1.27
N SER A 146 -3.88 1.40 -1.21
CA SER A 146 -4.73 1.13 -0.05
C SER A 146 -4.74 -0.36 0.36
N GLY A 147 -5.39 -0.64 1.47
CA GLY A 147 -5.72 -1.99 1.91
C GLY A 147 -4.51 -2.86 2.22
N GLN A 148 -4.61 -4.14 1.88
CA GLN A 148 -3.55 -5.10 2.19
C GLN A 148 -2.31 -4.91 1.32
N VAL A 149 -2.47 -4.39 0.11
CA VAL A 149 -1.36 -3.99 -0.75
C VAL A 149 -0.55 -2.87 -0.10
N HIS A 150 -1.22 -1.85 0.43
CA HIS A 150 -0.59 -0.79 1.22
C HIS A 150 0.15 -1.34 2.43
N TRP A 151 -0.48 -2.25 3.20
CA TRP A 151 0.14 -2.84 4.38
C TRP A 151 1.48 -3.51 4.07
N LEU A 152 1.57 -4.34 3.02
CA LEU A 152 2.84 -4.98 2.66
C LEU A 152 3.87 -3.96 2.19
N TRP A 153 3.45 -2.94 1.43
CA TRP A 153 4.33 -1.90 0.94
C TRP A 153 4.92 -1.04 2.08
N GLU A 154 4.09 -0.66 3.05
CA GLU A 154 4.49 0.01 4.30
C GLU A 154 5.55 -0.81 5.05
N HIS A 155 5.28 -2.10 5.26
CA HIS A 155 6.20 -3.01 5.97
C HIS A 155 7.44 -3.37 5.15
N SER A 156 7.50 -2.90 3.91
CA SER A 156 8.64 -3.05 3.01
C SER A 156 9.37 -1.74 2.77
N ASP A 157 9.31 -0.79 3.71
CA ASP A 157 10.01 0.51 3.67
C ASP A 157 9.55 1.44 2.54
N TRP A 158 8.27 1.39 2.20
CA TRP A 158 7.60 2.36 1.30
C TRP A 158 8.30 2.48 -0.06
N GLU A 159 8.40 3.70 -0.60
CA GLU A 159 9.04 3.98 -1.89
C GLU A 159 10.57 3.82 -1.87
N ARG A 160 11.16 3.72 -0.68
CA ARG A 160 12.60 3.50 -0.47
C ARG A 160 12.98 2.03 -0.48
N GLY A 161 12.05 1.17 -0.12
CA GLY A 161 12.29 -0.25 -0.08
C GLY A 161 12.04 -0.94 -1.41
N THR A 162 11.97 -2.27 -1.37
CA THR A 162 12.23 -3.09 -2.56
C THR A 162 11.21 -2.93 -3.70
N TYR A 163 9.98 -2.53 -3.39
CA TYR A 163 8.96 -2.35 -4.41
C TYR A 163 9.04 -0.99 -5.10
N GLY A 164 9.65 0.02 -4.46
CA GLY A 164 9.79 1.36 -5.01
C GLY A 164 8.45 2.13 -5.10
N GLN A 165 8.40 3.12 -5.98
CA GLN A 165 7.24 3.99 -6.16
C GLN A 165 6.06 3.28 -6.86
N PRO A 166 4.81 3.52 -6.46
CA PRO A 166 3.64 2.98 -7.16
C PRO A 166 3.50 3.61 -8.53
N ILE A 167 3.10 2.80 -9.52
CA ILE A 167 2.83 3.25 -10.90
C ILE A 167 1.38 2.99 -11.32
N THR A 168 0.59 2.27 -10.53
CA THR A 168 -0.88 2.17 -10.66
C THR A 168 -1.57 2.58 -9.37
N ASP A 169 -2.86 2.94 -9.47
CA ASP A 169 -3.74 2.90 -8.29
C ASP A 169 -3.90 1.45 -7.80
N THR A 170 -4.45 1.27 -6.60
CA THR A 170 -4.98 -0.04 -6.19
C THR A 170 -6.17 -0.37 -7.08
N LEU A 171 -6.02 -1.45 -7.84
CA LEU A 171 -6.99 -1.90 -8.84
C LEU A 171 -7.49 -3.29 -8.50
N PRO A 172 -8.75 -3.63 -8.86
CA PRO A 172 -9.17 -5.02 -8.81
C PRO A 172 -8.38 -5.86 -9.83
N THR A 173 -8.11 -7.11 -9.49
CA THR A 173 -7.53 -8.10 -10.40
C THR A 173 -8.50 -8.38 -11.56
N ARG A 174 -8.02 -8.96 -12.67
CA ARG A 174 -8.85 -9.13 -13.88
C ARG A 174 -10.04 -10.08 -13.67
N ASP A 175 -9.92 -10.99 -12.72
CA ASP A 175 -10.96 -11.93 -12.31
C ASP A 175 -11.84 -11.40 -11.15
N LEU A 176 -11.57 -10.18 -10.66
CA LEU A 176 -12.25 -9.50 -9.55
C LEU A 176 -12.17 -10.23 -8.19
N ASN A 177 -11.21 -11.15 -8.01
CA ASN A 177 -11.03 -11.89 -6.76
C ASN A 177 -10.02 -11.28 -5.79
N GLY A 178 -9.31 -10.24 -6.20
CA GLY A 178 -8.28 -9.59 -5.42
C GLY A 178 -8.02 -8.16 -5.86
N GLU A 179 -6.97 -7.60 -5.28
CA GLU A 179 -6.50 -6.25 -5.55
C GLU A 179 -5.00 -6.28 -5.81
N TYR A 180 -4.51 -5.34 -6.59
CA TYR A 180 -3.09 -5.20 -6.84
C TYR A 180 -2.68 -3.75 -7.08
N ASN A 181 -1.39 -3.49 -6.87
CA ASN A 181 -0.69 -2.35 -7.42
C ASN A 181 0.54 -2.84 -8.18
N ASP A 182 0.87 -2.14 -9.27
CA ASP A 182 2.19 -2.18 -9.88
C ASP A 182 3.07 -1.06 -9.33
N PHE A 183 4.36 -1.35 -9.25
CA PHE A 183 5.40 -0.46 -8.76
C PHE A 183 6.62 -0.49 -9.70
N LEU A 184 7.44 0.55 -9.60
CA LEU A 184 8.66 0.69 -10.41
C LEU A 184 9.72 -0.39 -10.11
N GLY A 185 9.74 -0.94 -8.89
CA GLY A 185 10.86 -1.70 -8.36
C GLY A 185 12.02 -0.78 -7.93
N ASN A 186 12.72 -1.13 -6.86
CA ASN A 186 13.89 -0.35 -6.40
C ASN A 186 15.07 -0.40 -7.38
N ASP A 187 15.11 -1.42 -8.24
CA ASP A 187 16.09 -1.61 -9.31
C ASP A 187 15.55 -1.19 -10.70
N GLY A 188 14.32 -0.68 -10.77
CA GLY A 188 13.66 -0.33 -12.03
C GLY A 188 13.19 -1.53 -12.86
N ALA A 189 13.33 -2.76 -12.37
CA ALA A 189 12.92 -3.97 -13.08
C ALA A 189 11.41 -4.28 -12.94
N GLY A 190 10.66 -3.40 -12.27
CA GLY A 190 9.23 -3.57 -12.04
C GLY A 190 8.91 -4.49 -10.88
N ALA A 191 7.81 -4.18 -10.22
CA ALA A 191 7.26 -4.97 -9.13
C ALA A 191 5.73 -4.93 -9.16
N SER A 192 5.10 -5.95 -8.62
CA SER A 192 3.68 -5.93 -8.30
C SER A 192 3.45 -6.50 -6.91
N ILE A 193 2.48 -5.97 -6.20
CA ILE A 193 1.95 -6.56 -4.98
C ILE A 193 0.50 -6.94 -5.25
N TYR A 194 0.17 -8.21 -5.00
CA TYR A 194 -1.19 -8.75 -5.17
C TYR A 194 -1.71 -9.21 -3.81
N TRP A 195 -2.98 -8.96 -3.56
CA TRP A 195 -3.70 -9.52 -2.42
C TRP A 195 -4.94 -10.27 -2.87
N THR A 196 -5.17 -11.43 -2.26
CA THR A 196 -6.48 -12.08 -2.24
C THR A 196 -6.79 -12.61 -0.84
N ARG A 197 -8.08 -12.83 -0.54
CA ARG A 197 -8.49 -13.49 0.71
C ARG A 197 -7.96 -14.92 0.88
N PHE A 198 -7.50 -15.55 -0.21
CA PHE A 198 -7.09 -16.96 -0.21
C PHE A 198 -5.59 -17.16 -0.10
N THR A 199 -4.81 -16.26 -0.71
CA THR A 199 -3.35 -16.35 -0.74
C THR A 199 -2.70 -15.37 0.22
N GLY A 200 -3.40 -14.36 0.72
CA GLY A 200 -2.78 -13.25 1.42
C GLY A 200 -2.15 -12.25 0.45
N VAL A 201 -1.33 -11.34 0.98
CA VAL A 201 -0.63 -10.31 0.21
C VAL A 201 0.81 -10.73 -0.08
N HIS A 202 1.21 -10.67 -1.34
CA HIS A 202 2.54 -11.07 -1.79
C HIS A 202 3.06 -10.19 -2.91
N GLY A 203 4.36 -9.94 -2.88
CA GLY A 203 5.09 -9.22 -3.93
C GLY A 203 5.80 -10.14 -4.92
N VAL A 204 5.76 -9.75 -6.19
CA VAL A 204 6.47 -10.41 -7.30
C VAL A 204 7.25 -9.35 -8.05
N LYS A 205 8.53 -9.61 -8.38
CA LYS A 205 9.44 -8.59 -8.92
C LYS A 205 10.27 -9.08 -10.10
N GLY A 206 10.80 -8.13 -10.87
CA GLY A 206 11.80 -8.34 -11.91
C GLY A 206 11.45 -9.45 -12.92
N ALA A 207 12.46 -10.21 -13.32
CA ALA A 207 12.32 -11.23 -14.37
C ALA A 207 11.28 -12.31 -14.05
N ILE A 208 11.05 -12.63 -12.77
CA ILE A 208 10.00 -13.57 -12.34
C ILE A 208 8.62 -12.96 -12.59
N ARG A 209 8.40 -11.70 -12.19
CA ARG A 209 7.17 -10.96 -12.46
C ARG A 209 6.91 -10.89 -13.95
N ASP A 210 7.90 -10.48 -14.74
CA ASP A 210 7.74 -10.32 -16.19
C ASP A 210 7.34 -11.64 -16.86
N ARG A 211 7.97 -12.75 -16.46
CA ARG A 211 7.59 -14.08 -16.96
C ARG A 211 6.16 -14.44 -16.60
N TRP A 212 5.75 -14.17 -15.35
CA TRP A 212 4.39 -14.45 -14.88
C TRP A 212 3.34 -13.60 -15.59
N LEU A 213 3.56 -12.30 -15.75
CA LEU A 213 2.69 -11.41 -16.51
C LEU A 213 2.56 -11.84 -17.98
N ALA A 214 3.67 -12.24 -18.61
CA ALA A 214 3.66 -12.74 -19.99
C ALA A 214 2.85 -14.05 -20.17
N MET A 215 2.48 -14.73 -19.08
CA MET A 215 1.62 -15.92 -19.10
C MET A 215 0.14 -15.61 -18.78
N ASP A 216 -0.28 -14.34 -18.80
CA ASP A 216 -1.60 -13.85 -18.33
C ASP A 216 -1.76 -13.89 -16.80
N ALA A 217 -0.65 -13.73 -16.07
CA ALA A 217 -0.62 -13.42 -14.63
C ALA A 217 -1.49 -14.37 -13.78
N GLU A 218 -2.40 -13.82 -12.97
CA GLU A 218 -3.31 -14.57 -12.08
C GLU A 218 -4.27 -15.50 -12.83
N LYS A 219 -4.46 -15.29 -14.13
CA LYS A 219 -5.27 -16.17 -14.99
C LYS A 219 -4.46 -17.30 -15.63
N SER A 220 -3.13 -17.26 -15.52
CA SER A 220 -2.26 -18.35 -15.96
C SER A 220 -2.49 -19.61 -15.12
N PHE A 221 -1.90 -20.74 -15.55
CA PHE A 221 -1.91 -21.98 -14.75
C PHE A 221 -1.23 -21.83 -13.38
N LEU A 222 -0.42 -20.79 -13.17
CA LEU A 222 0.22 -20.52 -11.88
C LEU A 222 -0.75 -19.90 -10.88
N GLY A 223 -1.73 -19.12 -11.32
CA GLY A 223 -2.63 -18.38 -10.43
C GLY A 223 -1.90 -17.26 -9.67
N TYR A 224 -2.41 -16.94 -8.48
CA TYR A 224 -1.89 -15.91 -7.60
C TYR A 224 -0.58 -16.28 -6.91
N PRO A 225 0.27 -15.30 -6.56
CA PRO A 225 1.45 -15.53 -5.73
C PRO A 225 1.05 -16.01 -4.32
N THR A 226 1.87 -16.89 -3.75
CA THR A 226 1.73 -17.47 -2.39
C THR A 226 2.99 -17.28 -1.55
N SER A 227 3.98 -16.58 -2.09
CA SER A 227 5.16 -16.13 -1.36
C SER A 227 5.69 -14.86 -2.01
N ASP A 228 6.40 -14.06 -1.22
CA ASP A 228 7.35 -13.10 -1.77
C ASP A 228 8.51 -13.84 -2.46
N GLU A 229 9.43 -13.09 -3.07
CA GLU A 229 10.62 -13.66 -3.70
C GLU A 229 11.56 -14.30 -2.66
N LEU A 230 11.81 -15.59 -2.85
CA LEU A 230 12.69 -16.41 -2.03
C LEU A 230 14.09 -16.50 -2.65
N ASP A 231 15.11 -16.43 -1.80
CA ASP A 231 16.48 -16.77 -2.18
C ASP A 231 16.65 -18.26 -2.42
N THR A 232 17.44 -18.60 -3.44
CA THR A 232 17.87 -19.96 -3.75
C THR A 232 19.37 -19.98 -4.01
N THR A 233 19.98 -21.16 -4.01
CA THR A 233 21.42 -21.31 -4.25
C THR A 233 21.86 -20.77 -5.62
N SER A 234 20.99 -20.80 -6.63
CA SER A 234 21.30 -20.39 -8.01
C SER A 234 20.64 -19.08 -8.45
N GLY A 235 19.85 -18.43 -7.59
CA GLY A 235 19.11 -17.21 -7.93
C GLY A 235 17.88 -17.01 -7.07
N LYS A 236 16.72 -16.76 -7.67
CA LYS A 236 15.48 -16.41 -6.97
C LYS A 236 14.32 -17.32 -7.34
N ARG A 237 13.29 -17.35 -6.51
CA ARG A 237 12.06 -18.09 -6.76
C ARG A 237 10.84 -17.41 -6.13
N SER A 238 9.73 -17.36 -6.85
CA SER A 238 8.41 -17.04 -6.27
C SER A 238 7.48 -18.23 -6.41
N ASN A 239 6.68 -18.49 -5.37
CA ASN A 239 5.66 -19.51 -5.37
C ASN A 239 4.30 -18.90 -5.75
N PHE A 240 3.50 -19.71 -6.42
CA PHE A 240 2.14 -19.40 -6.85
C PHE A 240 1.22 -20.58 -6.51
N GLN A 241 -0.09 -20.39 -6.61
CA GLN A 241 -1.08 -21.43 -6.29
C GLN A 241 -0.83 -22.74 -7.06
N GLY A 242 -0.59 -22.65 -8.37
CA GLY A 242 -0.40 -23.80 -9.27
C GLY A 242 1.06 -24.24 -9.46
N GLY A 243 2.02 -23.44 -9.01
CA GLY A 243 3.43 -23.77 -9.22
C GLY A 243 4.40 -22.73 -8.70
N TYR A 244 5.53 -22.59 -9.37
CA TYR A 244 6.56 -21.63 -9.02
C TYR A 244 7.30 -21.16 -10.26
N VAL A 245 7.94 -19.99 -10.15
CA VAL A 245 8.85 -19.45 -11.15
C VAL A 245 10.21 -19.28 -10.52
N THR A 246 11.26 -19.78 -11.17
CA THR A 246 12.65 -19.57 -10.75
C THR A 246 13.38 -18.69 -11.74
N TRP A 247 14.24 -17.81 -11.24
CA TRP A 247 15.24 -17.10 -12.03
C TRP A 247 16.64 -17.56 -11.62
N ASN A 248 17.48 -17.88 -12.60
CA ASN A 248 18.88 -18.23 -12.39
C ASN A 248 19.76 -16.99 -12.58
N ARG A 249 20.54 -16.63 -11.55
CA ARG A 249 21.41 -15.46 -11.56
C ARG A 249 22.55 -15.56 -12.58
N ALA A 250 23.09 -16.75 -12.79
CA ALA A 250 24.25 -16.97 -13.66
C ALA A 250 23.88 -16.99 -15.15
N THR A 251 22.71 -17.54 -15.49
CA THR A 251 22.29 -17.71 -16.89
C THR A 251 21.21 -16.72 -17.33
N GLY A 252 20.53 -16.04 -16.39
CA GLY A 252 19.35 -15.23 -16.67
C GLY A 252 18.09 -16.05 -17.00
N GLU A 253 18.16 -17.37 -16.94
CA GLU A 253 17.04 -18.25 -17.30
C GLU A 253 15.87 -18.08 -16.32
N VAL A 254 14.66 -17.87 -16.85
CA VAL A 254 13.41 -17.82 -16.07
C VAL A 254 12.50 -18.98 -16.45
N VAL A 255 12.19 -19.85 -15.49
CA VAL A 255 11.40 -21.07 -15.75
C VAL A 255 10.20 -21.14 -14.83
N ALA A 256 9.02 -21.25 -15.43
CA ALA A 256 7.77 -21.55 -14.75
C ALA A 256 7.55 -23.07 -14.70
N ARG A 257 7.16 -23.59 -13.54
CA ARG A 257 6.92 -25.03 -13.31
C ARG A 257 5.67 -25.23 -12.47
N LEU A 258 4.84 -26.22 -12.83
CA LEU A 258 3.77 -26.72 -11.98
C LEU A 258 4.35 -27.40 -10.73
N TRP A 259 3.59 -27.41 -9.63
CA TRP A 259 3.93 -28.23 -8.46
C TRP A 259 4.05 -29.71 -8.79
N TYR A 260 3.24 -30.18 -9.75
CA TYR A 260 3.14 -31.57 -10.16
C TYR A 260 3.36 -31.70 -11.66
N ARG A 261 4.23 -32.63 -12.09
CA ARG A 261 4.29 -33.04 -13.49
C ARG A 261 3.17 -34.04 -13.76
N THR A 262 2.36 -33.79 -14.77
CA THR A 262 1.63 -34.88 -15.43
C THR A 262 2.64 -35.73 -16.19
N ARG A 263 2.83 -36.99 -15.78
CA ARG A 263 3.49 -37.98 -16.65
C ARG A 263 2.42 -38.56 -17.58
N SER A 264 2.61 -38.42 -18.88
CA SER A 264 1.93 -39.29 -19.84
C SER A 264 2.59 -40.66 -19.77
N THR A 265 1.92 -41.65 -19.18
CA THR A 265 2.27 -43.06 -19.42
C THR A 265 1.78 -43.47 -20.81
N PRO A 266 2.41 -44.44 -21.50
CA PRO A 266 1.99 -44.91 -22.83
C PRO A 266 0.55 -45.49 -22.91
N ALA A 267 -0.23 -45.46 -21.83
CA ALA A 267 -1.57 -46.04 -21.74
C ALA A 267 -2.69 -45.03 -21.38
N GLY A 268 -2.45 -43.72 -21.48
CA GLY A 268 -3.51 -42.71 -21.33
C GLY A 268 -4.03 -42.46 -19.91
N VAL A 269 -3.45 -43.08 -18.88
CA VAL A 269 -3.80 -42.82 -17.48
C VAL A 269 -2.94 -41.66 -16.95
N ARG A 270 -3.61 -40.54 -16.63
CA ARG A 270 -2.99 -39.37 -15.99
C ARG A 270 -2.78 -39.65 -14.50
N THR A 271 -1.54 -39.93 -14.08
CA THR A 271 -1.17 -39.92 -12.66
C THR A 271 -0.45 -38.61 -12.32
N VAL A 272 -0.83 -38.00 -11.19
CA VAL A 272 -0.18 -36.82 -10.61
C VAL A 272 0.89 -37.28 -9.63
N ASP A 273 2.16 -37.23 -10.04
CA ASP A 273 3.27 -37.48 -9.11
C ASP A 273 3.59 -36.19 -8.34
N ARG A 274 3.50 -36.25 -7.00
CA ARG A 274 4.06 -35.21 -6.14
C ARG A 274 5.57 -35.19 -6.36
N CYS A 275 6.13 -34.09 -6.88
CA CYS A 275 7.55 -33.84 -6.69
C CYS A 275 7.75 -33.71 -5.17
N ALA A 276 8.26 -34.76 -4.55
CA ALA A 276 8.51 -34.81 -3.12
C ALA A 276 9.40 -33.62 -2.73
N ALA A 277 8.85 -32.70 -1.95
CA ALA A 277 9.63 -31.82 -1.12
C ALA A 277 10.42 -32.71 -0.16
N ARG A 278 11.69 -32.98 -0.47
CA ARG A 278 12.62 -33.50 0.53
C ARG A 278 12.93 -32.33 1.46
N SER A 279 12.09 -32.15 2.47
CA SER A 279 12.49 -31.49 3.70
C SER A 279 13.60 -32.34 4.33
N ARG A 280 14.81 -31.78 4.41
CA ARG A 280 15.76 -32.13 5.46
C ARG A 280 16.19 -30.83 6.11
N ILE A 281 15.80 -30.72 7.38
CA ILE A 281 16.45 -29.92 8.41
C ILE A 281 17.91 -30.38 8.51
#